data_AF-A0A8D0AQ49-F1
#
_entry.id   AF-A0A8D0AQ49-F1
#
_cell.length_a   1.000
_cell.length_b   1.000
_cell.length_c   1.000
_cell.angle_alpha   90.00
_cell.angle_beta   90.00
_cell.angle_gamma   90.00
#
_symmetry.space_group_name_H-M   'P 1'
#
loop_
_entity.id
_entity.type
_entity.pdbx_description
1 polymer ?
#
loop_
_entity_poly.entity_id
_entity_poly.type
_entity_poly.pdbx_seq_one_letter_code
_entity_poly.pdbx_strand_id
1 'polypeptide(L)'
;MPHYEDMIKKMLPKTYHRKHVAHEIYVALHHFKSLVPMMDRYVYNDGTTKNLMSLTGTIPVMFADETHNLSEYDTKIPSPSTHT
;
A
#
# COMPACT_ATOMS: atom_id res chain seq x y z
N MET A 1 16.65 5.02 3.59
CA MET A 1 17.27 5.00 2.23
C MET A 1 16.47 5.93 1.33
N PRO A 2 16.93 7.17 1.08
CA PRO A 2 16.15 8.19 0.37
C PRO A 2 15.71 7.75 -1.04
N HIS A 3 16.48 6.87 -1.69
CA HIS A 3 16.16 6.34 -3.01
C HIS A 3 14.89 5.47 -3.06
N TYR A 4 14.47 4.89 -1.94
CA TYR A 4 13.35 3.96 -1.90
C TYR A 4 12.00 4.68 -1.97
N GLU A 5 11.85 5.79 -1.24
CA GLU A 5 10.66 6.64 -1.29
C GLU A 5 10.46 7.25 -2.68
N ASP A 6 11.54 7.72 -3.32
CA ASP A 6 11.49 8.21 -4.70
C ASP A 6 11.12 7.13 -5.72
N MET A 7 11.52 5.88 -5.49
CA MET A 7 11.13 4.75 -6.32
C MET A 7 9.63 4.47 -6.19
N ILE A 8 9.09 4.45 -4.96
CA ILE A 8 7.64 4.29 -4.69
C ILE A 8 6.85 5.40 -5.39
N LYS A 9 7.31 6.65 -5.24
CA LYS A 9 6.67 7.82 -5.88
C LYS A 9 6.58 7.70 -7.40
N LYS A 10 7.57 7.08 -8.05
CA LYS A 10 7.58 6.84 -9.51
C LYS A 10 6.58 5.77 -9.94
N MET A 11 6.31 4.77 -9.10
CA MET A 11 5.35 3.69 -9.38
C MET A 11 3.89 4.15 -9.28
N LEU A 12 3.59 5.09 -8.37
CA LEU A 12 2.24 5.61 -8.18
C LEU A 12 1.73 6.35 -9.43
N PRO A 13 0.44 6.26 -9.82
CA PRO A 13 -0.12 7.04 -10.94
C PRO A 13 -0.07 8.57 -10.73
N LYS A 14 0.01 9.35 -11.81
CA LYS A 14 0.13 10.84 -11.78
C LYS A 14 -1.06 11.52 -11.11
N THR A 15 -2.21 10.85 -11.10
CA THR A 15 -3.45 11.33 -10.53
C THR A 15 -3.49 11.29 -8.99
N TYR A 16 -2.51 10.65 -8.33
CA TYR A 16 -2.42 10.62 -6.88
C TYR A 16 -1.62 11.78 -6.29
N HIS A 17 -1.83 12.05 -5.00
CA HIS A 17 -0.94 12.86 -4.17
C HIS A 17 0.38 12.11 -3.89
N ARG A 18 1.16 11.85 -4.94
CA ARG A 18 2.29 10.91 -4.96
C ARG A 18 3.32 11.13 -3.86
N LYS A 19 3.61 12.39 -3.50
CA LYS A 19 4.57 12.69 -2.43
C LYS A 19 4.07 12.19 -1.07
N HIS A 20 2.82 12.48 -0.74
CA HIS A 20 2.20 12.06 0.52
C HIS A 20 2.06 10.53 0.57
N VAL A 21 1.49 9.94 -0.48
CA VAL A 21 1.27 8.48 -0.54
C VAL A 21 2.60 7.70 -0.49
N ALA A 22 3.64 8.17 -1.20
CA ALA A 22 4.95 7.52 -1.14
C ALA A 22 5.58 7.59 0.26
N HIS A 23 5.38 8.70 0.96
CA HIS A 23 5.87 8.86 2.33
C HIS A 23 5.19 7.88 3.29
N GLU A 24 3.86 7.78 3.26
CA GLU A 24 3.10 6.85 4.09
C GLU A 24 3.51 5.38 3.83
N ILE A 25 3.67 5.01 2.55
CA ILE A 25 4.17 3.68 2.17
C ILE A 25 5.59 3.47 2.69
N TYR A 26 6.48 4.46 2.55
CA TYR A 26 7.85 4.38 3.06
C TYR A 26 7.89 4.15 4.57
N VAL A 27 7.04 4.85 5.34
CA VAL A 27 6.90 4.66 6.78
C VAL A 27 6.42 3.24 7.09
N ALA A 28 5.35 2.76 6.43
CA ALA A 28 4.83 1.40 6.64
C ALA A 28 5.91 0.34 6.38
N LEU A 29 6.66 0.44 5.28
CA LEU A 29 7.76 -0.48 4.94
C LEU A 29 8.98 -0.33 5.87
N HIS A 30 9.13 0.83 6.50
CA HIS A 30 10.13 1.01 7.55
C HIS A 30 9.79 0.20 8.81
N HIS A 31 8.51 0.10 9.18
CA HIS A 31 8.05 -0.66 10.34
C HIS A 31 7.87 -2.15 10.03
N PHE A 32 7.29 -2.50 8.89
CA PHE A 32 6.93 -3.86 8.51
C PHE A 32 7.82 -4.36 7.38
N LYS A 33 8.95 -4.97 7.74
CA LYS A 33 10.00 -5.39 6.79
C LYS A 33 9.59 -6.52 5.85
N SER A 34 8.54 -7.26 6.20
CA SER A 34 7.95 -8.34 5.41
C SER A 34 6.97 -7.86 4.35
N LEU A 35 6.56 -6.59 4.38
CA LEU A 35 5.70 -6.01 3.36
C LEU A 35 6.51 -5.60 2.14
N VAL A 36 5.93 -5.77 0.96
CA VAL A 36 6.49 -5.34 -0.32
C VAL A 36 5.44 -4.56 -1.12
N PRO A 37 5.82 -3.43 -1.75
CA PRO A 37 4.93 -2.70 -2.64
C PRO A 37 4.79 -3.42 -3.98
N MET A 38 3.56 -3.60 -4.46
CA MET A 38 3.23 -4.26 -5.72
C MET A 38 2.20 -3.43 -6.50
N MET A 39 2.32 -3.37 -7.83
CA MET A 39 1.24 -2.85 -8.69
C MET A 39 0.34 -3.99 -9.11
N ASP A 40 -0.95 -3.91 -8.78
CA ASP A 40 -1.92 -4.95 -9.08
C ASP A 40 -3.21 -4.38 -9.69
N ARG A 41 -3.91 -5.19 -10.48
CA ARG A 41 -5.16 -4.81 -11.12
C ARG A 41 -6.29 -4.88 -10.09
N TYR A 42 -6.80 -3.71 -9.73
CA TYR A 42 -8.01 -3.59 -8.93
C TYR A 42 -9.26 -3.53 -9.81
N VAL A 43 -10.30 -4.27 -9.42
CA VAL A 43 -11.64 -4.17 -10.00
C VAL A 43 -12.51 -3.39 -9.02
N TYR A 44 -13.00 -2.24 -9.45
CA TYR A 44 -13.93 -1.41 -8.69
C TYR A 44 -15.32 -2.08 -8.64
N ASN A 45 -16.17 -1.61 -7.72
CA ASN A 45 -17.52 -2.16 -7.54
C ASN A 45 -18.41 -1.99 -8.78
N ASP A 46 -18.12 -1.02 -9.64
CA ASP A 46 -18.80 -0.79 -10.92
C ASP A 46 -18.26 -1.67 -12.06
N GLY A 47 -17.30 -2.55 -11.77
CA GLY A 47 -16.65 -3.44 -12.74
C GLY A 47 -15.50 -2.79 -13.52
N THR A 48 -15.25 -1.49 -13.35
CA THR A 48 -14.10 -0.83 -13.98
C THR A 48 -12.79 -1.33 -13.36
N THR A 49 -11.69 -1.26 -14.11
CA THR A 49 -10.40 -1.77 -13.62
C THR A 49 -9.31 -0.71 -13.67
N LYS A 50 -8.39 -0.77 -12.70
CA LYS A 50 -7.22 0.12 -12.64
C LYS A 50 -6.07 -0.56 -11.94
N ASN A 51 -4.86 -0.34 -12.42
CA ASN A 51 -3.66 -0.78 -11.71
C ASN A 51 -3.42 0.16 -10.52
N LEU A 52 -3.50 -0.38 -9.31
CA LEU A 52 -3.26 0.31 -8.04
C LEU A 52 -2.03 -0.28 -7.35
N MET A 53 -1.42 0.50 -6.47
CA MET A 53 -0.36 0.00 -5.60
C MET A 53 -1.00 -0.67 -4.39
N SER A 54 -0.58 -1.90 -4.08
CA SER A 54 -0.88 -2.63 -2.87
C SER A 54 0.40 -2.88 -2.06
N LEU A 55 0.24 -3.12 -0.76
CA LEU A 55 1.27 -3.72 0.07
C LEU A 55 0.89 -5.18 0.29
N THR A 56 1.82 -6.07 0.03
CA THR A 56 1.63 -7.51 0.19
C THR A 56 2.70 -8.05 1.12
N GLY A 57 2.31 -8.90 2.06
CA GLY A 57 3.24 -9.57 2.97
C GLY A 57 2.54 -9.98 4.25
N THR A 58 3.31 -10.02 5.33
CA THR A 58 2.81 -10.34 6.67
C THR A 58 3.05 -9.19 7.62
N ILE A 59 2.16 -9.00 8.58
CA ILE A 59 2.36 -8.10 9.72
C ILE A 59 2.54 -8.98 10.97
N PRO A 60 3.57 -8.74 11.80
CA PRO A 60 3.72 -9.45 13.05
C PRO A 60 2.60 -9.05 14.00
N VAL A 61 1.86 -10.04 14.51
CA VAL A 61 0.82 -9.84 15.53
C VAL A 61 1.14 -10.70 16.73
N MET A 62 1.19 -10.10 17.91
CA MET A 62 1.35 -10.84 19.16
C MET A 62 -0.01 -11.38 19.59
N PHE A 63 -0.10 -12.70 19.77
CA PHE A 63 -1.28 -13.37 20.31
C PHE A 63 -0.83 -14.26 21.46
N ALA A 64 -1.34 -14.01 22.67
CA ALA A 64 -1.03 -14.80 23.87
C ALA A 64 0.48 -15.01 24.14
N ASP A 65 1.28 -13.94 24.05
CA ASP A 65 2.75 -13.93 24.19
C ASP A 65 3.54 -14.69 23.11
N GLU A 66 2.88 -15.21 22.07
CA GLU A 66 3.51 -15.74 20.86
C GLU A 66 3.32 -14.78 19.68
N THR A 67 4.40 -14.49 18.95
CA THR A 67 4.32 -13.67 17.73
C THR A 67 3.89 -14.56 16.56
N HIS A 68 2.69 -14.32 16.02
CA HIS A 68 2.18 -14.97 14.82
C HIS A 68 2.15 -13.99 13.65
N ASN A 69 2.54 -14.46 12.47
CA ASN A 69 2.44 -13.70 11.23
C ASN A 69 1.00 -13.80 10.73
N LEU A 70 0.22 -12.72 10.80
CA LEU A 70 -1.08 -12.67 10.15
C LEU A 70 -0.89 -12.21 8.70
N SER A 71 -1.48 -12.95 7.76
CA SER A 71 -1.63 -12.55 6.36
C SER A 71 -2.54 -11.33 6.30
N GLU A 72 -2.04 -10.25 5.73
CA GLU A 72 -2.68 -8.93 5.76
C GLU A 72 -4.02 -8.90 5.00
N TYR A 73 -5.00 -8.20 5.56
CA TYR A 73 -6.23 -7.82 4.85
C TYR A 73 -5.93 -6.67 3.88
N ASP A 74 -6.34 -6.85 2.62
CA ASP A 74 -6.27 -5.90 1.50
C ASP A 74 -6.97 -4.57 1.86
N THR A 75 -6.24 -3.68 2.55
CA THR A 75 -6.76 -2.37 2.97
C THR A 75 -6.59 -1.42 1.79
N LYS A 76 -7.58 -1.43 0.90
CA LYS A 76 -7.63 -0.54 -0.28
C LYS A 76 -7.83 0.88 0.19
N ILE A 77 -6.81 1.71 0.03
CA ILE A 77 -6.91 3.16 0.22
C ILE A 77 -7.91 3.68 -0.82
N PRO A 78 -9.13 4.13 -0.44
CA PRO A 78 -10.07 4.69 -1.39
C PRO A 78 -9.53 6.03 -1.89
N SER A 79 -9.52 6.25 -3.20
CA SER A 79 -9.26 7.57 -3.76
C SER A 79 -10.38 8.53 -3.35
N PRO A 80 -10.09 9.74 -2.85
CA PRO A 80 -11.13 10.70 -2.50
C PRO A 80 -11.95 11.04 -3.76
N SER A 81 -13.25 10.80 -3.69
CA SER A 81 -14.20 11.07 -4.76
C SER A 81 -14.33 12.57 -5.00
N THR A 82 -14.10 13.01 -6.23
CA THR A 82 -14.43 14.36 -6.66
C THR A 82 -15.96 14.47 -6.77
N HIS A 83 -16.59 15.17 -5.84
CA HIS A 83 -17.98 15.58 -5.96
C HIS A 83 -18.12 16.63 -7.08
N THR A 84 -19.10 16.42 -7.96
CA THR A 84 -19.64 17.44 -8.88
C THR A 84 -20.96 17.92 -8.31
#